data_AF-A0A9D6FRX1-F1
#
_entry.id   AF-A0A9D6FRX1-F1
#
_cell.length_a   1.000
_cell.length_b   1.000
_cell.length_c   1.000
_cell.angle_alpha   90.00
_cell.angle_beta   90.00
_cell.angle_gamma   90.00
#
_symmetry.space_group_name_H-M   'P 1'
#
loop_
_entity.id
_entity.type
_entity.pdbx_description
1 polymer ?
#
loop_
_entity_poly.entity_id
_entity_poly.type
_entity_poly.pdbx_seq_one_letter_code
_entity_poly.pdbx_strand_id
1 'polypeptide(L)'
;MLALLALLLVQDERSVPKSHKDHYYGRAEECKKAEALISGNAPSAIATLTIILEDPKVVYRECRLRIELRERSFTEWYDFFPYQFRGRARMTLADAAARGDARERQRAAELYGEAIRDLEASVSRGLKSSKTYLETARAKLRDVTSGGEDPEVAFRRSWEDLVKAGRYSDAREHVRSKGAFLSEEKRREYVQSTERACRDSLVQASLGFAARLEKIASPRDLASRSTADLLREFDLPDPSRQIVEVPEVEWCRSARDALIRTREGGETFRSWLDLAFQALRFSAAEKNPWFPCAERLAFELLRDAVARKAEQAKKAEPRKAKELRSEAEALVVLWREFESKIADAAKADPALARLAPRRETGGLLAGFFADETSVETLLLGLARSAESEDPLRAIADIETRLAELWGMAEVLAPDARRKLLTGRIAAGALRLFLAGATIEEVVREFGALGTLLRQAGGAAGEQAFGARVGRVLERLR
;
A
#
# COMPACT_ATOMS: atom_id res chain seq x y z
N MET A 1 55.95 69.66 6.70
CA MET A 1 55.08 68.55 6.26
C MET A 1 55.82 67.44 5.48
N LEU A 2 56.85 67.74 4.67
CA LEU A 2 57.64 66.71 3.96
C LEU A 2 58.45 65.75 4.88
N ALA A 3 58.93 66.21 6.03
CA ALA A 3 59.64 65.36 6.99
C ALA A 3 58.74 64.35 7.73
N LEU A 4 57.43 64.62 7.85
CA LEU A 4 56.46 63.69 8.46
C LEU A 4 56.01 62.59 7.48
N LEU A 5 56.10 62.83 6.17
CA LEU A 5 55.85 61.82 5.13
C LEU A 5 57.02 60.84 4.98
N ALA A 6 58.26 61.28 5.21
CA ALA A 6 59.44 60.41 5.16
C ALA A 6 59.52 59.42 6.34
N LEU A 7 59.02 59.81 7.53
CA LEU A 7 58.95 58.93 8.72
C LEU A 7 57.86 57.84 8.63
N LEU A 8 56.95 57.92 7.66
CA LEU A 8 55.90 56.92 7.48
C LEU A 8 56.32 55.75 6.58
N LEU A 9 57.44 55.84 5.88
CA LEU A 9 57.91 54.86 4.88
C LEU A 9 59.13 54.04 5.32
N VAL A 10 59.67 54.24 6.52
CA VAL A 10 60.79 53.41 7.00
C VAL A 10 60.26 52.05 7.43
N GLN A 11 60.32 51.09 6.51
CA GLN A 11 60.15 49.67 6.79
C GLN A 11 61.31 49.20 7.67
N ASP A 12 61.09 48.25 8.58
CA ASP A 12 62.19 47.73 9.42
C ASP A 12 63.23 47.05 8.50
N GLU A 13 64.45 47.58 8.50
CA GLU A 13 65.56 47.12 7.68
C GLU A 13 66.61 46.46 8.60
N ARG A 14 66.91 45.19 8.37
CA ARG A 14 67.82 44.40 9.21
C ARG A 14 68.97 43.85 8.40
N SER A 15 70.17 44.00 8.96
CA SER A 15 71.38 43.37 8.42
C SER A 15 71.63 42.09 9.19
N VAL A 16 71.66 40.95 8.49
CA VAL A 16 71.97 39.65 9.09
C VAL A 16 73.49 39.46 9.03
N PRO A 17 74.17 39.25 10.17
CA PRO A 17 75.61 39.07 10.19
C PRO A 17 76.00 37.72 9.57
N LYS A 18 77.25 37.62 9.10
CA LYS A 18 77.77 36.42 8.44
C LYS A 18 77.58 35.13 9.27
N SER A 19 77.65 35.21 10.60
CA SER A 19 77.45 34.07 11.51
C SER A 19 76.07 33.41 11.42
N HIS A 20 75.06 34.13 10.91
CA HIS A 20 73.70 33.62 10.74
C HIS A 20 73.29 33.45 9.27
N LYS A 21 74.22 33.67 8.33
CA LYS A 21 73.95 33.63 6.89
C LYS A 21 73.23 32.35 6.47
N ASP A 22 73.72 31.19 6.92
CA ASP A 22 73.20 29.88 6.49
C ASP A 22 71.74 29.66 6.92
N HIS A 23 71.27 30.35 7.95
CA HIS A 23 69.88 30.29 8.40
C HIS A 23 68.95 31.22 7.63
N TYR A 24 69.47 32.30 7.05
CA TYR A 24 68.66 33.34 6.41
C TYR A 24 68.70 33.31 4.89
N TYR A 25 69.84 32.98 4.28
CA TYR A 25 70.00 33.08 2.84
C TYR A 25 69.04 32.14 2.10
N GLY A 26 69.01 30.86 2.49
CA GLY A 26 68.06 29.89 1.92
C GLY A 26 66.60 30.28 2.17
N ARG A 27 66.28 30.74 3.38
CA ARG A 27 64.91 31.14 3.75
C ARG A 27 64.43 32.38 3.00
N ALA A 28 65.32 33.36 2.79
CA ALA A 28 64.99 34.57 2.01
C ALA A 28 64.67 34.23 0.55
N GLU A 29 65.46 33.34 -0.06
CA GLU A 29 65.19 32.82 -1.41
C GLU A 29 63.89 32.00 -1.46
N GLU A 30 63.64 31.13 -0.48
CA GLU A 30 62.38 30.37 -0.35
C GLU A 30 61.17 31.30 -0.18
N CYS A 31 61.30 32.37 0.61
CA CYS A 31 60.25 33.36 0.81
C CYS A 31 59.90 34.09 -0.49
N LYS A 32 60.92 34.52 -1.25
CA LYS A 32 60.78 35.15 -2.57
C LYS A 32 60.12 34.19 -3.58
N LYS A 33 60.52 32.92 -3.58
CA LYS A 33 59.89 31.87 -4.42
C LYS A 33 58.43 31.63 -4.02
N ALA A 34 58.14 31.55 -2.72
CA ALA A 34 56.79 31.35 -2.23
C ALA A 34 55.87 32.53 -2.58
N GLU A 35 56.38 33.77 -2.57
CA GLU A 35 55.62 34.94 -3.05
C GLU A 35 55.18 34.77 -4.51
N ALA A 36 56.09 34.35 -5.39
CA ALA A 36 55.78 34.10 -6.80
C ALA A 36 54.73 32.99 -7.00
N LEU A 37 54.58 32.07 -6.03
CA LEU A 37 53.61 30.97 -6.07
C LEU A 37 52.22 31.37 -5.57
N ILE A 38 52.03 32.53 -4.92
CA ILE A 38 50.74 32.92 -4.31
C ILE A 38 49.57 32.86 -5.30
N SER A 39 49.78 33.33 -6.53
CA SER A 39 48.72 33.39 -7.55
C SER A 39 48.52 32.08 -8.32
N GLY A 40 49.56 31.23 -8.42
CA GLY A 40 49.55 30.02 -9.25
C GLY A 40 49.44 28.70 -8.48
N ASN A 41 49.97 28.64 -7.27
CA ASN A 41 49.96 27.46 -6.40
C ASN A 41 50.03 27.88 -4.92
N ALA A 42 48.94 28.48 -4.46
CA ALA A 42 48.81 28.95 -3.08
C ALA A 42 49.07 27.86 -2.01
N PRO A 43 48.67 26.58 -2.17
CA PRO A 43 49.00 25.53 -1.19
C PRO A 43 50.51 25.34 -0.98
N SER A 44 51.29 25.28 -2.07
CA SER A 44 52.75 25.16 -1.98
C SER A 44 53.40 26.41 -1.38
N ALA A 45 52.85 27.60 -1.66
CA ALA A 45 53.28 28.85 -1.02
C ALA A 45 53.06 28.78 0.51
N ILE A 46 51.87 28.37 0.96
CA ILE A 46 51.53 28.24 2.39
C ILE A 46 52.45 27.24 3.10
N ALA A 47 52.70 26.08 2.48
CA ALA A 47 53.58 25.05 3.05
C ALA A 47 55.01 25.59 3.24
N THR A 48 55.58 26.20 2.20
CA THR A 48 56.93 26.79 2.25
C THR A 48 57.04 27.88 3.32
N LEU A 49 56.07 28.80 3.36
CA LEU A 49 56.08 29.91 4.32
C LEU A 49 55.86 29.43 5.75
N THR A 50 55.12 28.34 5.95
CA THR A 50 54.94 27.73 7.28
C THR A 50 56.25 27.17 7.80
N ILE A 51 57.02 26.48 6.97
CA ILE A 51 58.36 25.97 7.33
C ILE A 51 59.28 27.13 7.77
N ILE A 52 59.26 28.26 7.05
CA ILE A 52 60.04 29.46 7.41
C ILE A 52 59.60 30.01 8.77
N LEU A 53 58.29 30.07 9.03
CA LEU A 53 57.73 30.62 10.27
C LEU A 53 57.91 29.71 11.48
N GLU A 54 58.06 28.41 11.27
CA GLU A 54 58.31 27.42 12.32
C GLU A 54 59.81 27.28 12.65
N ASP A 55 60.70 27.75 11.78
CA ASP A 55 62.14 27.70 12.01
C ASP A 55 62.55 28.63 13.17
N PRO A 56 63.00 28.09 14.32
CA PRO A 56 63.34 28.91 15.49
C PRO A 56 64.63 29.71 15.27
N LYS A 57 65.44 29.36 14.27
CA LYS A 57 66.68 30.08 13.95
C LYS A 57 66.41 31.37 13.17
N VAL A 58 65.20 31.52 12.61
CA VAL A 58 64.74 32.71 11.90
C VAL A 58 64.05 33.66 12.88
N VAL A 59 64.84 34.53 13.51
CA VAL A 59 64.40 35.56 14.48
C VAL A 59 63.78 36.78 13.79
N TYR A 60 64.51 37.43 12.89
CA TYR A 60 64.01 38.54 12.06
C TYR A 60 62.93 38.07 11.07
N ARG A 61 61.75 38.67 11.15
CA ARG A 61 60.57 38.38 10.33
C ARG A 61 59.86 39.71 10.07
N GLU A 62 59.16 39.82 8.94
CA GLU A 62 58.39 41.02 8.56
C GLU A 62 59.27 42.27 8.38
N CYS A 63 60.45 42.10 7.77
CA CYS A 63 61.44 43.16 7.60
C CYS A 63 62.18 42.99 6.26
N ARG A 64 62.84 44.04 5.79
CA ARG A 64 63.76 43.92 4.65
C ARG A 64 65.10 43.42 5.18
N LEU A 65 65.60 42.36 4.57
CA LEU A 65 66.85 41.72 5.00
C LEU A 65 67.95 41.98 3.99
N ARG A 66 69.13 42.35 4.45
CA ARG A 66 70.38 42.15 3.69
C ARG A 66 71.28 41.23 4.48
N ILE A 67 71.92 40.29 3.82
CA ILE A 67 72.67 39.21 4.46
C ILE A 67 74.15 39.37 4.13
N GLU A 68 75.00 39.40 5.14
CA GLU A 68 76.44 39.49 4.95
C GLU A 68 77.01 38.16 4.44
N LEU A 69 77.56 38.16 3.22
CA LEU A 69 78.15 36.98 2.56
C LEU A 69 79.62 36.78 2.92
N ARG A 70 80.37 37.89 2.95
CA ARG A 70 81.79 38.01 3.33
C ARG A 70 81.94 39.32 4.10
N GLU A 71 83.07 39.54 4.76
CA GLU A 71 83.30 40.77 5.52
C GLU A 71 83.02 42.01 4.65
N ARG A 72 82.04 42.81 5.07
CA ARG A 72 81.57 44.03 4.36
C ARG A 72 80.95 43.79 2.97
N SER A 73 80.61 42.56 2.62
CA SER A 73 79.91 42.20 1.37
C SER A 73 78.52 41.65 1.69
N PHE A 74 77.49 42.32 1.18
CA PHE A 74 76.08 42.02 1.47
C PHE A 74 75.33 41.60 0.20
N THR A 75 74.24 40.85 0.37
CA THR A 75 73.24 40.61 -0.68
C THR A 75 72.47 41.89 -1.02
N GLU A 76 71.65 41.82 -2.08
CA GLU A 76 70.54 42.76 -2.25
C GLU A 76 69.56 42.68 -1.06
N TRP A 77 68.71 43.70 -0.94
CA TRP A 77 67.63 43.71 0.03
C TRP A 77 66.53 42.74 -0.38
N TYR A 78 66.25 41.76 0.47
CA TYR A 78 65.12 40.84 0.35
C TYR A 78 63.92 41.37 1.11
N ASP A 79 62.76 41.31 0.46
CA ASP A 79 61.47 41.52 1.09
C ASP A 79 61.05 40.24 1.83
N PHE A 80 61.32 40.19 3.13
CA PHE A 80 61.13 38.99 3.96
C PHE A 80 59.89 39.12 4.85
N PHE A 81 58.72 38.96 4.23
CA PHE A 81 57.38 39.13 4.87
C PHE A 81 56.59 37.82 4.92
N PRO A 82 57.11 36.78 5.61
CA PRO A 82 56.53 35.45 5.54
C PRO A 82 55.08 35.35 6.06
N TYR A 83 54.69 36.16 7.06
CA TYR A 83 53.29 36.22 7.51
C TYR A 83 52.41 36.92 6.47
N GLN A 84 52.82 38.07 5.93
CA GLN A 84 52.04 38.77 4.91
C GLN A 84 51.79 37.88 3.68
N PHE A 85 52.83 37.23 3.19
CA PHE A 85 52.73 36.35 2.02
C PHE A 85 51.87 35.12 2.30
N ARG A 86 51.94 34.52 3.50
CA ARG A 86 51.11 33.37 3.86
C ARG A 86 49.64 33.76 3.99
N GLY A 87 49.38 34.93 4.58
CA GLY A 87 48.03 35.51 4.64
C GLY A 87 47.44 35.73 3.25
N ARG A 88 48.21 36.32 2.32
CA ARG A 88 47.80 36.50 0.92
C ARG A 88 47.51 35.17 0.21
N ALA A 89 48.36 34.16 0.39
CA ALA A 89 48.13 32.83 -0.19
C ALA A 89 46.84 32.16 0.35
N ARG A 90 46.58 32.29 1.66
CA ARG A 90 45.33 31.82 2.27
C ARG A 90 44.10 32.54 1.72
N MET A 91 44.18 33.85 1.51
CA MET A 91 43.12 34.62 0.85
C MET A 91 42.86 34.11 -0.57
N THR A 92 43.90 33.82 -1.37
CA THR A 92 43.73 33.25 -2.72
C THR A 92 42.96 31.91 -2.69
N LEU A 93 43.28 31.02 -1.75
CA LEU A 93 42.53 29.76 -1.58
C LEU A 93 41.10 30.00 -1.11
N ALA A 94 40.90 30.95 -0.20
CA ALA A 94 39.58 31.30 0.30
C ALA A 94 38.70 31.88 -0.82
N ASP A 95 39.26 32.71 -1.70
CA ASP A 95 38.57 33.27 -2.86
C ASP A 95 38.09 32.20 -3.85
N ALA A 96 38.89 31.16 -4.06
CA ALA A 96 38.50 30.03 -4.88
C ALA A 96 37.37 29.21 -4.22
N ALA A 97 37.50 28.91 -2.92
CA ALA A 97 36.53 28.13 -2.16
C ALA A 97 35.19 28.87 -1.94
N ALA A 98 35.20 30.21 -1.87
CA ALA A 98 34.00 31.02 -1.65
C ALA A 98 32.97 30.91 -2.80
N ARG A 99 33.40 30.49 -3.98
CA ARG A 99 32.54 30.28 -5.17
C ARG A 99 31.84 28.91 -5.18
N GLY A 100 32.22 28.05 -4.24
CA GLY A 100 31.77 26.68 -4.15
C GLY A 100 30.43 26.48 -3.44
N ASP A 101 30.16 25.22 -3.12
CA ASP A 101 28.99 24.82 -2.33
C ASP A 101 29.07 25.26 -0.85
N ALA A 102 28.08 24.90 -0.04
CA ALA A 102 28.04 25.29 1.38
C ALA A 102 29.29 24.81 2.16
N ARG A 103 29.82 23.63 1.84
CA ARG A 103 31.01 23.06 2.49
C ARG A 103 32.26 23.83 2.08
N GLU A 104 32.38 24.18 0.80
CA GLU A 104 33.47 24.99 0.29
C GLU A 104 33.42 26.43 0.82
N ARG A 105 32.23 27.00 1.01
CA ARG A 105 32.06 28.30 1.68
C ARG A 105 32.46 28.28 3.15
N GLN A 106 32.13 27.21 3.89
CA GLN A 106 32.62 27.03 5.26
C GLN A 106 34.15 26.98 5.29
N ARG A 107 34.76 26.20 4.37
CA ARG A 107 36.21 26.16 4.21
C ARG A 107 36.80 27.53 3.85
N ALA A 108 36.11 28.32 3.03
CA ALA A 108 36.52 29.68 2.71
C ALA A 108 36.52 30.58 3.95
N ALA A 109 35.52 30.48 4.82
CA ALA A 109 35.47 31.22 6.08
C ALA A 109 36.65 30.86 7.00
N GLU A 110 36.98 29.57 7.13
CA GLU A 110 38.15 29.11 7.90
C GLU A 110 39.46 29.68 7.34
N LEU A 111 39.65 29.61 6.02
CA LEU A 111 40.83 30.14 5.34
C LEU A 111 40.96 31.67 5.48
N TYR A 112 39.86 32.43 5.42
CA TYR A 112 39.89 33.86 5.71
C TYR A 112 40.23 34.14 7.19
N GLY A 113 39.71 33.35 8.12
CA GLY A 113 40.08 33.45 9.54
C GLY A 113 41.57 33.20 9.80
N GLU A 114 42.17 32.24 9.10
CA GLU A 114 43.62 32.01 9.14
C GLU A 114 44.42 33.14 8.51
N ALA A 115 43.97 33.66 7.36
CA ALA A 115 44.62 34.79 6.71
C ALA A 115 44.64 36.04 7.60
N ILE A 116 43.53 36.31 8.31
CA ILE A 116 43.43 37.41 9.28
C ILE A 116 44.49 37.27 10.37
N ARG A 117 44.65 36.08 10.97
CA ARG A 117 45.66 35.84 12.02
C ARG A 117 47.08 36.13 11.54
N ASP A 118 47.42 35.69 10.33
CA ASP A 118 48.74 35.97 9.73
C ASP A 118 48.94 37.47 9.48
N LEU A 119 47.94 38.14 8.91
CA LEU A 119 48.03 39.57 8.58
C LEU A 119 48.07 40.43 9.85
N GLU A 120 47.40 40.05 10.92
CA GLU A 120 47.53 40.68 12.25
C GLU A 120 48.93 40.50 12.84
N ALA A 121 49.51 39.29 12.71
CA ALA A 121 50.90 39.05 13.11
C ALA A 121 51.90 39.91 12.30
N SER A 122 51.63 40.11 11.00
CA SER A 122 52.41 40.99 10.15
C SER A 122 52.29 42.47 10.54
N VAL A 123 51.06 42.97 10.78
CA VAL A 123 50.82 44.35 11.20
C VAL A 123 51.42 44.63 12.58
N SER A 124 51.29 43.71 13.54
CA SER A 124 51.87 43.86 14.89
C SER A 124 53.40 43.90 14.89
N ARG A 125 54.05 43.36 13.86
CA ARG A 125 55.49 43.45 13.62
C ARG A 125 55.92 44.69 12.84
N GLY A 126 54.99 45.62 12.57
CA GLY A 126 55.29 46.92 11.98
C GLY A 126 55.11 47.01 10.46
N LEU A 127 54.70 45.94 9.78
CA LEU A 127 54.51 45.97 8.33
C LEU A 127 53.18 46.64 7.96
N LYS A 128 53.22 47.95 7.67
CA LYS A 128 52.03 48.76 7.38
C LYS A 128 51.29 48.32 6.12
N SER A 129 51.97 47.78 5.10
CA SER A 129 51.34 47.30 3.87
C SER A 129 50.36 46.16 4.09
N SER A 130 50.47 45.44 5.22
CA SER A 130 49.54 44.36 5.59
C SER A 130 48.16 44.84 6.06
N LYS A 131 48.00 46.13 6.40
CA LYS A 131 46.70 46.66 6.86
C LYS A 131 45.61 46.55 5.80
N THR A 132 45.92 46.89 4.55
CA THR A 132 44.97 46.82 3.43
C THR A 132 44.50 45.38 3.17
N TYR A 133 45.41 44.42 3.23
CA TYR A 133 45.06 43.00 3.09
C TYR A 133 44.23 42.51 4.27
N LEU A 134 44.54 42.95 5.50
CA LEU A 134 43.78 42.59 6.71
C LEU A 134 42.33 43.08 6.63
N GLU A 135 42.13 44.33 6.24
CA GLU A 135 40.80 44.91 6.03
C GLU A 135 40.02 44.14 4.96
N THR A 136 40.68 43.79 3.85
CA THR A 136 40.11 42.99 2.77
C THR A 136 39.70 41.59 3.26
N ALA A 137 40.56 40.89 4.00
CA ALA A 137 40.26 39.56 4.55
C ALA A 137 39.07 39.60 5.53
N ARG A 138 39.00 40.63 6.40
CA ARG A 138 37.87 40.84 7.32
C ARG A 138 36.56 41.14 6.58
N ALA A 139 36.59 41.94 5.52
CA ALA A 139 35.41 42.21 4.71
C ALA A 139 34.91 40.92 4.03
N LYS A 140 35.80 40.17 3.37
CA LYS A 140 35.42 38.92 2.70
C LYS A 140 34.95 37.83 3.67
N LEU A 141 35.53 37.74 4.88
CA LEU A 141 35.03 36.84 5.91
C LEU A 141 33.59 37.18 6.30
N ARG A 142 33.28 38.47 6.49
CA ARG A 142 31.90 38.90 6.74
C ARG A 142 31.00 38.51 5.58
N ASP A 143 31.37 38.77 4.34
CA ASP A 143 30.55 38.44 3.18
C ASP A 143 30.26 36.93 3.07
N VAL A 144 31.25 36.07 3.31
CA VAL A 144 31.09 34.61 3.26
C VAL A 144 30.27 34.08 4.45
N THR A 145 30.36 34.71 5.61
CA THR A 145 29.62 34.30 6.82
C THR A 145 28.21 34.91 6.91
N SER A 146 27.94 36.00 6.17
CA SER A 146 26.63 36.67 6.13
C SER A 146 25.76 36.27 4.92
N GLY A 147 26.26 35.38 4.04
CA GLY A 147 25.42 34.67 3.08
C GLY A 147 24.38 33.83 3.82
N GLY A 148 23.12 34.23 3.76
CA GLY A 148 22.00 33.72 4.56
C GLY A 148 21.75 32.21 4.50
N GLU A 149 20.91 31.74 5.42
CA GLU A 149 20.42 30.35 5.52
C GLU A 149 20.13 29.80 4.12
N ASP A 150 20.76 28.68 3.77
CA ASP A 150 20.60 28.04 2.46
C ASP A 150 19.10 28.01 2.10
N PRO A 151 18.66 28.69 1.03
CA PRO A 151 17.24 28.80 0.69
C PRO A 151 16.60 27.43 0.48
N GLU A 152 17.39 26.41 0.15
CA GLU A 152 16.94 25.02 0.07
C GLU A 152 16.51 24.46 1.42
N VAL A 153 17.14 24.86 2.53
CA VAL A 153 16.78 24.38 3.86
C VAL A 153 15.40 24.86 4.26
N ALA A 154 15.12 26.15 4.08
CA ALA A 154 13.81 26.74 4.39
C ALA A 154 12.71 26.17 3.45
N PHE A 155 13.03 26.06 2.15
CA PHE A 155 12.15 25.43 1.16
C PHE A 155 11.82 23.98 1.54
N ARG A 156 12.83 23.16 1.83
CA ARG A 156 12.67 21.74 2.15
C ARG A 156 11.81 21.55 3.39
N ARG A 157 11.99 22.35 4.44
CA ARG A 157 11.13 22.32 5.64
C ARG A 157 9.66 22.55 5.27
N SER A 158 9.37 23.62 4.53
CA SER A 158 8.00 23.92 4.11
C SER A 158 7.40 22.85 3.20
N TRP A 159 8.20 22.28 2.29
CA TRP A 159 7.78 21.19 1.42
C TRP A 159 7.50 19.91 2.22
N GLU A 160 8.38 19.53 3.16
CA GLU A 160 8.20 18.36 4.03
C GLU A 160 6.94 18.48 4.89
N ASP A 161 6.62 19.67 5.40
CA ASP A 161 5.40 19.90 6.18
C ASP A 161 4.14 19.66 5.34
N LEU A 162 4.13 20.08 4.06
CA LEU A 162 3.03 19.81 3.14
C LEU A 162 2.89 18.31 2.84
N VAL A 163 4.01 17.62 2.62
CA VAL A 163 4.04 16.17 2.39
C VAL A 163 3.54 15.40 3.62
N LYS A 164 4.01 15.75 4.82
CA LYS A 164 3.56 15.15 6.09
C LYS A 164 2.08 15.39 6.38
N ALA A 165 1.56 16.55 5.97
CA ALA A 165 0.14 16.87 6.09
C ALA A 165 -0.74 16.19 5.01
N GLY A 166 -0.18 15.36 4.13
CA GLY A 166 -0.92 14.70 3.04
C GLY A 166 -1.40 15.68 1.95
N ARG A 167 -0.83 16.88 1.89
CA ARG A 167 -1.19 17.95 0.93
C ARG A 167 -0.30 17.86 -0.32
N TYR A 168 -0.36 16.72 -1.02
CA TYR A 168 0.56 16.41 -2.11
C TYR A 168 0.43 17.33 -3.33
N SER A 169 -0.79 17.76 -3.67
CA SER A 169 -1.02 18.76 -4.73
C SER A 169 -0.34 20.09 -4.41
N ASP A 170 -0.51 20.57 -3.17
CA ASP A 170 0.14 21.80 -2.70
C ASP A 170 1.66 21.67 -2.61
N ALA A 171 2.17 20.51 -2.20
CA ALA A 171 3.61 20.22 -2.18
C ALA A 171 4.19 20.25 -3.60
N ARG A 172 3.50 19.67 -4.59
CA ARG A 172 3.92 19.71 -6.00
C ARG A 172 3.92 21.14 -6.55
N GLU A 173 2.90 21.93 -6.22
CA GLU A 173 2.82 23.34 -6.61
C GLU A 173 3.86 24.20 -5.88
N HIS A 174 4.20 23.86 -4.64
CA HIS A 174 5.29 24.51 -3.89
C HIS A 174 6.64 24.33 -4.60
N VAL A 175 6.92 23.13 -5.13
CA VAL A 175 8.14 22.89 -5.92
C VAL A 175 8.17 23.74 -7.19
N ARG A 176 7.03 23.92 -7.87
CA ARG A 176 6.93 24.74 -9.08
C ARG A 176 7.08 26.24 -8.79
N SER A 177 6.34 26.74 -7.81
CA SER A 177 6.23 28.17 -7.51
C SER A 177 7.40 28.72 -6.68
N LYS A 178 7.91 27.96 -5.71
CA LYS A 178 8.98 28.38 -4.81
C LYS A 178 10.34 27.75 -5.09
N GLY A 179 10.41 26.71 -5.92
CA GLY A 179 11.64 25.99 -6.25
C GLY A 179 12.44 26.58 -7.42
N ALA A 180 12.20 27.84 -7.82
CA ALA A 180 12.88 28.46 -8.96
C ALA A 180 14.42 28.52 -8.79
N PHE A 181 14.90 28.65 -7.56
CA PHE A 181 16.33 28.67 -7.22
C PHE A 181 17.00 27.29 -7.26
N LEU A 182 16.23 26.20 -7.31
CA LEU A 182 16.75 24.83 -7.41
C LEU A 182 17.18 24.52 -8.85
N SER A 183 18.11 23.57 -9.02
CA SER A 183 18.40 23.01 -10.35
C SER A 183 17.18 22.24 -10.88
N GLU A 184 17.10 22.07 -12.20
CA GLU A 184 16.02 21.30 -12.82
C GLU A 184 16.00 19.83 -12.35
N GLU A 185 17.19 19.25 -12.11
CA GLU A 185 17.34 17.91 -11.55
C GLU A 185 16.73 17.83 -10.14
N LYS A 186 17.12 18.73 -9.22
CA LYS A 186 16.56 18.77 -7.86
C LYS A 186 15.05 19.00 -7.87
N ARG A 187 14.53 19.88 -8.72
CA ARG A 187 13.07 20.07 -8.87
C ARG A 187 12.39 18.76 -9.26
N ARG A 188 12.95 18.01 -10.22
CA ARG A 188 12.43 16.70 -10.63
C ARG A 188 12.47 15.70 -9.47
N GLU A 189 13.55 15.66 -8.69
CA GLU A 189 13.67 14.81 -7.50
C GLU A 189 12.58 15.11 -6.46
N TYR A 190 12.35 16.38 -6.11
CA TYR A 190 11.29 16.75 -5.16
C TYR A 190 9.89 16.39 -5.68
N VAL A 191 9.61 16.58 -6.97
CA VAL A 191 8.34 16.17 -7.59
C VAL A 191 8.17 14.64 -7.51
N GLN A 192 9.18 13.88 -7.91
CA GLN A 192 9.14 12.41 -7.84
C GLN A 192 9.00 11.90 -6.40
N SER A 193 9.69 12.53 -5.45
CA SER A 193 9.57 12.22 -4.03
C SER A 193 8.15 12.49 -3.51
N THR A 194 7.54 13.59 -3.94
CA THR A 194 6.14 13.94 -3.62
C THR A 194 5.16 12.92 -4.21
N GLU A 195 5.34 12.52 -5.47
CA GLU A 195 4.53 11.51 -6.16
C GLU A 195 4.68 10.13 -5.51
N ARG A 196 5.90 9.75 -5.07
CA ARG A 196 6.15 8.51 -4.34
C ARG A 196 5.46 8.51 -2.98
N ALA A 197 5.63 9.58 -2.19
CA ALA A 197 4.97 9.72 -0.89
C ALA A 197 3.43 9.69 -1.01
N CYS A 198 2.88 10.31 -2.06
CA CYS A 198 1.45 10.24 -2.36
C CYS A 198 1.03 8.80 -2.65
N ARG A 199 1.72 8.10 -3.56
CA ARG A 199 1.43 6.70 -3.89
C ARG A 199 1.48 5.80 -2.65
N ASP A 200 2.53 5.92 -1.85
CA ASP A 200 2.71 5.10 -0.65
C ASP A 200 1.58 5.33 0.36
N SER A 201 1.20 6.59 0.60
CA SER A 201 0.07 6.92 1.47
C SER A 201 -1.26 6.38 0.94
N LEU A 202 -1.48 6.42 -0.38
CA LEU A 202 -2.69 5.91 -1.02
C LEU A 202 -2.78 4.38 -0.94
N VAL A 203 -1.66 3.68 -1.15
CA VAL A 203 -1.56 2.23 -0.96
C VAL A 203 -1.79 1.86 0.51
N GLN A 204 -1.23 2.58 1.47
CA GLN A 204 -1.50 2.32 2.89
C GLN A 204 -2.97 2.54 3.23
N ALA A 205 -3.61 3.59 2.67
CA ALA A 205 -5.03 3.83 2.86
C ALA A 205 -5.90 2.70 2.27
N SER A 206 -5.58 2.19 1.08
CA SER A 206 -6.32 1.08 0.45
C SER A 206 -6.11 -0.26 1.15
N LEU A 207 -4.92 -0.52 1.69
CA LEU A 207 -4.66 -1.69 2.56
C LEU A 207 -5.45 -1.60 3.87
N GLY A 208 -5.46 -0.40 4.49
CA GLY A 208 -6.27 -0.15 5.67
C GLY A 208 -7.77 -0.33 5.41
N PHE A 209 -8.25 0.09 4.24
CA PHE A 209 -9.63 -0.14 3.80
C PHE A 209 -9.93 -1.64 3.72
N ALA A 210 -9.09 -2.43 3.04
CA ALA A 210 -9.27 -3.87 2.92
C ALA A 210 -9.31 -4.57 4.30
N ALA A 211 -8.40 -4.20 5.20
CA ALA A 211 -8.36 -4.75 6.57
C ALA A 211 -9.62 -4.41 7.40
N ARG A 212 -10.29 -3.29 7.12
CA ARG A 212 -11.59 -2.96 7.74
C ARG A 212 -12.74 -3.70 7.07
N LEU A 213 -12.70 -3.85 5.75
CA LEU A 213 -13.69 -4.63 5.00
C LEU A 213 -13.69 -6.11 5.43
N GLU A 214 -12.52 -6.66 5.73
CA GLU A 214 -12.37 -8.01 6.30
C GLU A 214 -13.12 -8.20 7.63
N LYS A 215 -13.30 -7.13 8.42
CA LYS A 215 -14.00 -7.20 9.71
C LYS A 215 -15.52 -7.27 9.56
N ILE A 216 -16.07 -6.93 8.40
CA ILE A 216 -17.50 -7.07 8.13
C ILE A 216 -17.81 -8.55 7.92
N ALA A 217 -18.41 -9.19 8.91
CA ALA A 217 -18.62 -10.64 8.87
C ALA A 217 -19.81 -11.05 8.01
N SER A 218 -20.83 -10.19 7.89
CA SER A 218 -22.06 -10.51 7.17
C SER A 218 -22.83 -9.25 6.73
N PRO A 219 -23.79 -9.37 5.79
CA PRO A 219 -24.72 -8.30 5.45
C PRO A 219 -25.54 -7.79 6.63
N ARG A 220 -25.82 -8.65 7.63
CA ARG A 220 -26.53 -8.25 8.85
C ARG A 220 -25.70 -7.31 9.74
N ASP A 221 -24.38 -7.53 9.81
CA ASP A 221 -23.47 -6.61 10.50
C ASP A 221 -23.53 -5.23 9.84
N LEU A 222 -23.49 -5.17 8.49
CA LEU A 222 -23.65 -3.91 7.75
C LEU A 222 -24.96 -3.19 8.05
N ALA A 223 -26.08 -3.92 8.09
CA ALA A 223 -27.40 -3.35 8.38
C ALA A 223 -27.49 -2.74 9.79
N SER A 224 -26.67 -3.21 10.74
CA SER A 224 -26.64 -2.69 12.11
C SER A 224 -25.84 -1.38 12.25
N ARG A 225 -25.04 -1.01 11.25
CA ARG A 225 -24.19 0.18 11.28
C ARG A 225 -24.89 1.40 10.68
N SER A 226 -24.60 2.58 11.24
CA SER A 226 -25.09 3.83 10.66
C SER A 226 -24.30 4.21 9.41
N THR A 227 -24.91 4.96 8.49
CA THR A 227 -24.19 5.47 7.29
C THR A 227 -23.01 6.35 7.69
N ALA A 228 -23.18 7.17 8.73
CA ALA A 228 -22.14 8.06 9.21
C ALA A 228 -20.92 7.29 9.75
N ASP A 229 -21.16 6.19 10.45
CA ASP A 229 -20.07 5.34 10.96
C ASP A 229 -19.35 4.62 9.83
N LEU A 230 -20.09 4.10 8.83
CA LEU A 230 -19.48 3.50 7.64
C LEU A 230 -18.64 4.52 6.85
N LEU A 231 -19.15 5.73 6.63
CA LEU A 231 -18.40 6.78 5.93
C LEU A 231 -17.12 7.17 6.68
N ARG A 232 -17.16 7.21 8.02
CA ARG A 232 -15.99 7.49 8.86
C ARG A 232 -15.00 6.33 8.86
N GLU A 233 -15.49 5.10 9.00
CA GLU A 233 -14.65 3.90 9.05
C GLU A 233 -13.97 3.64 7.70
N PHE A 234 -14.69 3.85 6.59
CA PHE A 234 -14.21 3.65 5.23
C PHE A 234 -13.79 4.96 4.56
N ASP A 235 -13.36 5.94 5.36
CA ASP A 235 -12.84 7.20 4.83
C ASP A 235 -11.57 6.96 3.99
N LEU A 236 -11.47 7.71 2.89
CA LEU A 236 -10.41 7.60 1.90
C LEU A 236 -9.94 9.00 1.54
N PRO A 237 -8.65 9.18 1.19
CA PRO A 237 -8.14 10.47 0.77
C PRO A 237 -8.96 11.10 -0.37
N ASP A 238 -9.23 12.40 -0.23
CA ASP A 238 -9.97 13.21 -1.20
C ASP A 238 -9.31 13.11 -2.60
N PRO A 239 -10.08 12.76 -3.67
CA PRO A 239 -9.56 12.70 -5.03
C PRO A 239 -8.86 13.98 -5.48
N SER A 240 -9.34 15.15 -5.05
CA SER A 240 -8.77 16.45 -5.43
C SER A 240 -7.34 16.68 -4.91
N ARG A 241 -6.92 15.91 -3.89
CA ARG A 241 -5.58 15.98 -3.29
C ARG A 241 -4.61 14.98 -3.90
N GLN A 242 -5.08 14.11 -4.79
CA GLN A 242 -4.28 13.09 -5.44
C GLN A 242 -3.54 13.67 -6.65
N ILE A 243 -2.24 13.38 -6.72
CA ILE A 243 -1.39 13.77 -7.85
C ILE A 243 -0.92 12.56 -8.68
N VAL A 244 -1.26 11.36 -8.22
CA VAL A 244 -0.97 10.08 -8.86
C VAL A 244 -2.21 9.19 -8.79
N GLU A 245 -2.45 8.45 -9.86
CA GLU A 245 -3.52 7.46 -9.89
C GLU A 245 -3.05 6.14 -9.26
N VAL A 246 -3.90 5.58 -8.39
CA VAL A 246 -3.68 4.29 -7.72
C VAL A 246 -4.97 3.47 -7.87
N PRO A 247 -5.02 2.48 -8.78
CA PRO A 247 -6.25 1.74 -9.10
C PRO A 247 -6.95 1.14 -7.88
N GLU A 248 -6.18 0.70 -6.89
CA GLU A 248 -6.68 0.12 -5.64
C GLU A 248 -7.52 1.12 -4.84
N VAL A 249 -7.22 2.42 -4.91
CA VAL A 249 -8.00 3.45 -4.22
C VAL A 249 -9.34 3.70 -4.92
N GLU A 250 -9.37 3.72 -6.25
CA GLU A 250 -10.64 3.84 -7.00
C GLU A 250 -11.54 2.63 -6.78
N TRP A 251 -10.93 1.45 -6.69
CA TRP A 251 -11.65 0.25 -6.28
C TRP A 251 -12.22 0.39 -4.87
N CYS A 252 -11.45 0.90 -3.90
CA CYS A 252 -11.93 1.12 -2.53
C CYS A 252 -13.10 2.11 -2.49
N ARG A 253 -13.10 3.15 -3.34
CA ARG A 253 -14.24 4.08 -3.46
C ARG A 253 -15.48 3.38 -4.00
N SER A 254 -15.32 2.60 -5.06
CA SER A 254 -16.41 1.80 -5.64
C SER A 254 -16.97 0.79 -4.63
N ALA A 255 -16.09 0.15 -3.86
CA ALA A 255 -16.46 -0.77 -2.79
C ALA A 255 -17.17 -0.04 -1.63
N ARG A 256 -16.75 1.17 -1.27
CA ARG A 256 -17.44 1.99 -0.26
C ARG A 256 -18.87 2.31 -0.69
N ASP A 257 -19.06 2.70 -1.94
CA ASP A 257 -20.39 3.00 -2.47
C ASP A 257 -21.26 1.74 -2.51
N ALA A 258 -20.68 0.60 -2.90
CA ALA A 258 -21.35 -0.70 -2.83
C ALA A 258 -21.72 -1.11 -1.40
N LEU A 259 -20.88 -0.84 -0.40
CA LEU A 259 -21.19 -1.09 1.02
C LEU A 259 -22.43 -0.30 1.46
N ILE A 260 -22.49 0.99 1.11
CA ILE A 260 -23.62 1.86 1.46
C ILE A 260 -24.90 1.33 0.81
N ARG A 261 -24.86 1.02 -0.49
CA ARG A 261 -26.01 0.44 -1.20
C ARG A 261 -26.42 -0.93 -0.64
N THR A 262 -25.45 -1.74 -0.19
CA THR A 262 -25.71 -3.06 0.42
C THR A 262 -26.46 -2.91 1.74
N ARG A 263 -26.02 -1.98 2.58
CA ARG A 263 -26.70 -1.62 3.83
C ARG A 263 -28.15 -1.19 3.57
N GLU A 264 -28.36 -0.38 2.54
CA GLU A 264 -29.69 0.13 2.16
C GLU A 264 -30.58 -0.92 1.48
N GLY A 265 -30.06 -2.13 1.23
CA GLY A 265 -30.77 -3.22 0.57
C GLY A 265 -30.88 -3.06 -0.96
N GLY A 266 -30.22 -2.07 -1.54
CA GLY A 266 -30.22 -1.80 -2.99
C GLY A 266 -29.11 -2.50 -3.76
N GLU A 267 -27.99 -2.84 -3.12
CA GLU A 267 -26.87 -3.53 -3.80
C GLU A 267 -27.14 -5.02 -3.98
N THR A 268 -26.71 -5.56 -5.12
CA THR A 268 -26.85 -6.98 -5.43
C THR A 268 -25.55 -7.73 -5.22
N PHE A 269 -25.64 -9.03 -4.95
CA PHE A 269 -24.45 -9.89 -4.85
C PHE A 269 -23.58 -9.83 -6.13
N ARG A 270 -24.18 -9.53 -7.30
CA ARG A 270 -23.48 -9.44 -8.59
C ARG A 270 -22.45 -8.31 -8.64
N SER A 271 -22.79 -7.13 -8.11
CA SER A 271 -21.85 -6.00 -8.07
C SER A 271 -20.62 -6.30 -7.22
N TRP A 272 -20.79 -7.09 -6.15
CA TRP A 272 -19.66 -7.57 -5.34
C TRP A 272 -18.82 -8.62 -6.06
N LEU A 273 -19.42 -9.47 -6.89
CA LEU A 273 -18.65 -10.37 -7.78
C LEU A 273 -17.82 -9.58 -8.79
N ASP A 274 -18.38 -8.52 -9.38
CA ASP A 274 -17.66 -7.65 -10.30
C ASP A 274 -16.50 -6.93 -9.60
N LEU A 275 -16.69 -6.44 -8.38
CA LEU A 275 -15.62 -5.86 -7.55
C LEU A 275 -14.55 -6.90 -7.21
N ALA A 276 -14.94 -8.12 -6.82
CA ALA A 276 -13.98 -9.18 -6.57
C ALA A 276 -13.16 -9.50 -7.83
N PHE A 277 -13.81 -9.60 -8.99
CA PHE A 277 -13.12 -9.86 -10.26
C PHE A 277 -12.18 -8.72 -10.65
N GLN A 278 -12.56 -7.46 -10.46
CA GLN A 278 -11.68 -6.30 -10.67
C GLN A 278 -10.45 -6.37 -9.74
N ALA A 279 -10.65 -6.80 -8.50
CA ALA A 279 -9.57 -6.90 -7.52
C ALA A 279 -8.48 -7.89 -7.93
N LEU A 280 -8.77 -8.91 -8.74
CA LEU A 280 -7.77 -9.87 -9.25
C LEU A 280 -6.61 -9.18 -10.02
N ARG A 281 -6.86 -7.98 -10.57
CA ARG A 281 -5.86 -7.21 -11.31
C ARG A 281 -4.83 -6.52 -10.42
N PHE A 282 -5.07 -6.47 -9.10
CA PHE A 282 -4.21 -5.75 -8.17
C PHE A 282 -3.17 -6.67 -7.56
N SER A 283 -1.90 -6.28 -7.69
CA SER A 283 -0.72 -6.94 -7.11
C SER A 283 -0.46 -8.39 -7.54
N ALA A 284 0.73 -8.90 -7.23
CA ALA A 284 1.01 -10.34 -7.31
C ALA A 284 0.11 -11.07 -6.30
N ALA A 285 -0.55 -12.15 -6.73
CA ALA A 285 -1.65 -12.81 -6.02
C ALA A 285 -1.38 -13.16 -4.53
N GLU A 286 -0.12 -13.33 -4.12
CA GLU A 286 0.26 -13.59 -2.72
C GLU A 286 -0.04 -12.42 -1.76
N LYS A 287 -0.22 -11.20 -2.28
CA LYS A 287 -0.40 -9.97 -1.48
C LYS A 287 -1.67 -9.21 -1.86
N ASN A 288 -2.70 -9.88 -2.35
CA ASN A 288 -3.96 -9.25 -2.74
C ASN A 288 -5.03 -9.37 -1.63
N PRO A 289 -5.14 -8.40 -0.70
CA PRO A 289 -6.16 -8.43 0.35
C PRO A 289 -7.55 -8.03 -0.14
N TRP A 290 -7.67 -7.38 -1.30
CA TRP A 290 -8.95 -6.84 -1.79
C TRP A 290 -9.87 -7.93 -2.30
N PHE A 291 -9.32 -8.91 -3.04
CA PHE A 291 -10.10 -10.02 -3.61
C PHE A 291 -10.85 -10.84 -2.54
N PRO A 292 -10.18 -11.39 -1.49
CA PRO A 292 -10.87 -12.20 -0.49
C PRO A 292 -11.95 -11.44 0.27
N CYS A 293 -11.75 -10.13 0.47
CA CYS A 293 -12.72 -9.28 1.14
C CYS A 293 -14.03 -9.15 0.35
N ALA A 294 -13.94 -8.86 -0.95
CA ALA A 294 -15.10 -8.74 -1.82
C ALA A 294 -15.74 -10.09 -2.15
N GLU A 295 -14.94 -11.12 -2.42
CA GLU A 295 -15.40 -12.50 -2.64
C GLU A 295 -16.24 -13.00 -1.46
N ARG A 296 -15.75 -12.78 -0.24
CA ARG A 296 -16.46 -13.17 0.98
C ARG A 296 -17.80 -12.47 1.08
N LEU A 297 -17.83 -11.15 0.94
CA LEU A 297 -19.07 -10.41 1.09
C LEU A 297 -20.08 -10.77 -0.02
N ALA A 298 -19.61 -11.00 -1.24
CA ALA A 298 -20.44 -11.51 -2.34
C ALA A 298 -21.08 -12.87 -1.98
N PHE A 299 -20.30 -13.79 -1.40
CA PHE A 299 -20.81 -15.10 -0.99
C PHE A 299 -21.80 -14.99 0.17
N GLU A 300 -21.53 -14.14 1.16
CA GLU A 300 -22.46 -13.94 2.27
C GLU A 300 -23.80 -13.36 1.79
N LEU A 301 -23.76 -12.44 0.82
CA LEU A 301 -24.96 -11.91 0.16
C LEU A 301 -25.70 -12.98 -0.63
N LEU A 302 -24.98 -13.85 -1.35
CA LEU A 302 -25.55 -15.02 -2.04
C LEU A 302 -26.25 -15.94 -1.04
N ARG A 303 -25.57 -16.31 0.05
CA ARG A 303 -26.10 -17.19 1.10
C ARG A 303 -27.36 -16.61 1.72
N ASP A 304 -27.35 -15.33 2.09
CA ASP A 304 -28.52 -14.65 2.65
C ASP A 304 -29.67 -14.53 1.63
N ALA A 305 -29.38 -14.29 0.35
CA ALA A 305 -30.39 -14.25 -0.70
C ALA A 305 -31.05 -15.62 -0.92
N VAL A 306 -30.26 -16.69 -1.02
CA VAL A 306 -30.75 -18.07 -1.17
C VAL A 306 -31.56 -18.48 0.07
N ALA A 307 -31.07 -18.22 1.28
CA ALA A 307 -31.78 -18.52 2.52
C ALA A 307 -33.12 -17.78 2.62
N ARG A 308 -33.18 -16.50 2.24
CA ARG A 308 -34.46 -15.75 2.20
C ARG A 308 -35.44 -16.35 1.21
N LYS A 309 -34.99 -16.76 0.02
CA LYS A 309 -35.85 -17.43 -0.97
C LYS A 309 -36.34 -18.77 -0.46
N ALA A 310 -35.50 -19.54 0.23
CA ALA A 310 -35.89 -20.80 0.86
C ALA A 310 -36.96 -20.60 1.94
N GLU A 311 -36.79 -19.61 2.83
CA GLU A 311 -37.78 -19.27 3.86
C GLU A 311 -39.10 -18.77 3.26
N GLN A 312 -39.06 -18.01 2.17
CA GLN A 312 -40.26 -17.61 1.43
C GLN A 312 -40.95 -18.82 0.78
N ALA A 313 -40.17 -19.74 0.20
CA ALA A 313 -40.69 -20.94 -0.46
C ALA A 313 -41.40 -21.88 0.53
N LYS A 314 -40.96 -21.95 1.79
CA LYS A 314 -41.63 -22.74 2.86
C LYS A 314 -43.08 -22.32 3.12
N LYS A 315 -43.43 -21.07 2.85
CA LYS A 315 -44.76 -20.49 3.10
C LYS A 315 -45.56 -20.25 1.82
N ALA A 316 -44.95 -20.48 0.66
CA ALA A 316 -45.54 -20.17 -0.64
C ALA A 316 -46.32 -21.36 -1.21
N GLU A 317 -47.25 -21.08 -2.11
CA GLU A 317 -47.90 -22.11 -2.93
C GLU A 317 -46.88 -22.85 -3.82
N PRO A 318 -47.15 -24.11 -4.23
CA PRO A 318 -46.17 -24.94 -4.94
C PRO A 318 -45.55 -24.29 -6.18
N ARG A 319 -46.35 -23.61 -7.00
CA ARG A 319 -45.86 -22.88 -8.19
C ARG A 319 -44.86 -21.79 -7.80
N LYS A 320 -45.19 -20.99 -6.78
CA LYS A 320 -44.32 -19.91 -6.32
C LYS A 320 -43.07 -20.43 -5.61
N ALA A 321 -43.18 -21.54 -4.87
CA ALA A 321 -42.03 -22.21 -4.28
C ALA A 321 -41.04 -22.71 -5.36
N LYS A 322 -41.55 -23.27 -6.46
CA LYS A 322 -40.74 -23.68 -7.62
C LYS A 322 -40.07 -22.48 -8.31
N GLU A 323 -40.78 -21.38 -8.50
CA GLU A 323 -40.20 -20.12 -9.03
C GLU A 323 -39.06 -19.61 -8.12
N LEU A 324 -39.28 -19.54 -6.80
CA LEU A 324 -38.27 -19.10 -5.83
C LEU A 324 -37.03 -20.00 -5.81
N ARG A 325 -37.21 -21.32 -5.99
CA ARG A 325 -36.11 -22.28 -6.13
C ARG A 325 -35.32 -22.03 -7.42
N SER A 326 -36.00 -21.85 -8.55
CA SER A 326 -35.34 -21.54 -9.83
C SER A 326 -34.57 -20.22 -9.76
N GLU A 327 -35.13 -19.20 -9.11
CA GLU A 327 -34.43 -17.95 -8.85
C GLU A 327 -33.18 -18.16 -7.97
N ALA A 328 -33.24 -19.01 -6.95
CA ALA A 328 -32.07 -19.34 -6.11
C ALA A 328 -31.01 -20.14 -6.87
N GLU A 329 -31.42 -21.09 -7.70
CA GLU A 329 -30.53 -21.85 -8.60
C GLU A 329 -29.81 -20.91 -9.57
N ALA A 330 -30.50 -19.91 -10.13
CA ALA A 330 -29.89 -18.90 -10.98
C ALA A 330 -28.80 -18.08 -10.25
N LEU A 331 -28.99 -17.77 -8.95
CA LEU A 331 -27.97 -17.12 -8.14
C LEU A 331 -26.73 -18.01 -7.95
N VAL A 332 -26.94 -19.31 -7.71
CA VAL A 332 -25.84 -20.29 -7.57
C VAL A 332 -25.09 -20.48 -8.91
N VAL A 333 -25.80 -20.47 -10.05
CA VAL A 333 -25.18 -20.50 -11.38
C VAL A 333 -24.26 -19.30 -11.59
N LEU A 334 -24.68 -18.09 -11.21
CA LEU A 334 -23.85 -16.89 -11.31
C LEU A 334 -22.56 -16.99 -10.46
N TRP A 335 -22.61 -17.63 -9.30
CA TRP A 335 -21.42 -17.93 -8.51
C TRP A 335 -20.48 -18.91 -9.22
N ARG A 336 -21.02 -19.98 -9.81
CA ARG A 336 -20.22 -20.97 -10.56
C ARG A 336 -19.59 -20.36 -11.83
N GLU A 337 -20.30 -19.47 -12.51
CA GLU A 337 -19.73 -18.70 -13.63
C GLU A 337 -18.57 -17.82 -13.17
N PHE A 338 -18.69 -17.19 -12.00
CA PHE A 338 -17.61 -16.43 -11.39
C PHE A 338 -16.40 -17.33 -11.03
N GLU A 339 -16.61 -18.49 -10.42
CA GLU A 339 -15.56 -19.48 -10.16
C GLU A 339 -14.86 -19.91 -11.45
N SER A 340 -15.61 -20.17 -12.52
CA SER A 340 -15.06 -20.51 -13.83
C SER A 340 -14.19 -19.39 -14.40
N LYS A 341 -14.65 -18.13 -14.31
CA LYS A 341 -13.86 -16.96 -14.76
C LYS A 341 -12.55 -16.83 -14.00
N ILE A 342 -12.54 -17.13 -12.70
CA ILE A 342 -11.31 -17.14 -11.90
C ILE A 342 -10.39 -18.28 -12.32
N ALA A 343 -10.95 -19.49 -12.54
CA ALA A 343 -10.18 -20.62 -13.02
C ALA A 343 -9.53 -20.33 -14.38
N ASP A 344 -10.25 -19.65 -15.28
CA ASP A 344 -9.71 -19.21 -16.58
C ASP A 344 -8.62 -18.14 -16.42
N ALA A 345 -8.81 -17.16 -15.55
CA ALA A 345 -7.78 -16.17 -15.22
C ALA A 345 -6.52 -16.83 -14.62
N ALA A 346 -6.70 -17.85 -13.78
CA ALA A 346 -5.60 -18.61 -13.18
C ALA A 346 -4.80 -19.45 -14.17
N LYS A 347 -5.37 -19.79 -15.34
CA LYS A 347 -4.60 -20.40 -16.44
C LYS A 347 -3.61 -19.40 -17.05
N ALA A 348 -3.96 -18.12 -17.09
CA ALA A 348 -3.10 -17.06 -17.61
C ALA A 348 -2.06 -16.59 -16.56
N ASP A 349 -2.45 -16.56 -15.29
CA ASP A 349 -1.57 -16.26 -14.16
C ASP A 349 -1.71 -17.31 -13.06
N PRO A 350 -0.78 -18.29 -12.98
CA PRO A 350 -0.82 -19.35 -11.97
C PRO A 350 -0.82 -18.86 -10.52
N ALA A 351 -0.37 -17.62 -10.25
CA ALA A 351 -0.43 -17.07 -8.91
C ALA A 351 -1.89 -16.91 -8.43
N LEU A 352 -2.82 -16.60 -9.34
CA LEU A 352 -4.25 -16.47 -9.05
C LEU A 352 -4.92 -17.79 -8.65
N ALA A 353 -4.32 -18.95 -8.97
CA ALA A 353 -4.87 -20.25 -8.56
C ALA A 353 -4.99 -20.38 -7.03
N ARG A 354 -4.14 -19.65 -6.28
CA ARG A 354 -4.19 -19.60 -4.81
C ARG A 354 -5.37 -18.78 -4.27
N LEU A 355 -5.92 -17.89 -5.09
CA LEU A 355 -7.10 -17.08 -4.81
C LEU A 355 -8.40 -17.76 -5.28
N ALA A 356 -8.34 -18.98 -5.81
CA ALA A 356 -9.54 -19.71 -6.22
C ALA A 356 -10.54 -19.79 -5.04
N PRO A 357 -11.81 -19.42 -5.26
CA PRO A 357 -12.84 -19.49 -4.22
C PRO A 357 -12.88 -20.90 -3.65
N ARG A 358 -12.80 -21.01 -2.31
CA ARG A 358 -12.89 -22.30 -1.60
C ARG A 358 -14.28 -22.52 -0.99
N ARG A 359 -15.26 -21.74 -1.42
CA ARG A 359 -16.58 -21.72 -0.79
C ARG A 359 -17.51 -22.69 -1.49
N GLU A 360 -17.92 -23.72 -0.76
CA GLU A 360 -18.78 -24.75 -1.32
C GLU A 360 -20.21 -24.24 -1.50
N THR A 361 -20.73 -24.37 -2.72
CA THR A 361 -22.14 -24.08 -3.03
C THR A 361 -23.07 -25.26 -2.77
N GLY A 362 -22.53 -26.47 -2.51
CA GLY A 362 -23.27 -27.74 -2.44
C GLY A 362 -24.40 -27.76 -1.41
N GLY A 363 -24.29 -26.99 -0.32
CA GLY A 363 -25.30 -26.92 0.74
C GLY A 363 -26.28 -25.75 0.64
N LEU A 364 -26.06 -24.79 -0.26
CA LEU A 364 -26.86 -23.55 -0.27
C LEU A 364 -28.34 -23.81 -0.58
N LEU A 365 -28.63 -24.78 -1.45
CA LEU A 365 -29.98 -25.13 -1.86
C LEU A 365 -30.66 -26.13 -0.91
N ALA A 366 -29.98 -26.63 0.13
CA ALA A 366 -30.55 -27.60 1.06
C ALA A 366 -31.74 -27.06 1.88
N GLY A 367 -31.89 -25.74 1.97
CA GLY A 367 -33.05 -25.10 2.59
C GLY A 367 -34.35 -25.20 1.77
N PHE A 368 -34.25 -25.54 0.48
CA PHE A 368 -35.41 -25.83 -0.36
C PHE A 368 -35.82 -27.28 -0.21
N PHE A 369 -37.12 -27.52 -0.34
CA PHE A 369 -37.62 -28.89 -0.36
C PHE A 369 -37.05 -29.66 -1.55
N ALA A 370 -36.67 -30.92 -1.32
CA ALA A 370 -36.20 -31.81 -2.38
C ALA A 370 -37.31 -32.02 -3.43
N ASP A 371 -36.89 -32.23 -4.68
CA ASP A 371 -37.80 -32.26 -5.82
C ASP A 371 -38.82 -33.41 -5.69
N GLU A 372 -40.08 -33.08 -5.96
CA GLU A 372 -41.23 -33.98 -5.83
C GLU A 372 -41.26 -35.04 -6.94
N THR A 373 -40.53 -34.80 -8.03
CA THR A 373 -40.43 -35.69 -9.20
C THR A 373 -40.01 -37.11 -8.86
N SER A 374 -39.12 -37.33 -7.89
CA SER A 374 -38.72 -38.69 -7.48
C SER A 374 -39.88 -39.46 -6.84
N VAL A 375 -40.70 -38.79 -6.02
CA VAL A 375 -41.89 -39.40 -5.41
C VAL A 375 -42.93 -39.68 -6.50
N GLU A 376 -43.20 -38.70 -7.37
CA GLU A 376 -44.17 -38.86 -8.46
C GLU A 376 -43.79 -39.98 -9.45
N THR A 377 -42.51 -40.10 -9.78
CA THR A 377 -42.01 -41.17 -10.65
C THR A 377 -42.24 -42.55 -10.01
N LEU A 378 -42.00 -42.67 -8.70
CA LEU A 378 -42.27 -43.92 -7.96
C LEU A 378 -43.76 -44.23 -7.88
N LEU A 379 -44.63 -43.23 -7.68
CA LEU A 379 -46.08 -43.41 -7.68
C LEU A 379 -46.62 -43.85 -9.05
N LEU A 380 -46.10 -43.27 -10.13
CA LEU A 380 -46.41 -43.68 -11.51
C LEU A 380 -45.95 -45.11 -11.78
N GLY A 381 -44.73 -45.46 -11.33
CA GLY A 381 -44.22 -46.81 -11.40
C GLY A 381 -45.08 -47.80 -10.62
N LEU A 382 -45.57 -47.38 -9.44
CA LEU A 382 -46.42 -48.20 -8.58
C LEU A 382 -47.80 -48.45 -9.21
N ALA A 383 -48.40 -47.44 -9.82
CA ALA A 383 -49.66 -47.61 -10.54
C ALA A 383 -49.55 -48.62 -11.69
N ARG A 384 -48.36 -48.77 -12.29
CA ARG A 384 -48.07 -49.70 -13.38
C ARG A 384 -47.51 -51.05 -12.93
N SER A 385 -47.17 -51.22 -11.65
CA SER A 385 -46.47 -52.42 -11.18
C SER A 385 -47.33 -53.69 -11.29
N ALA A 386 -48.66 -53.55 -11.28
CA ALA A 386 -49.60 -54.66 -11.49
C ALA A 386 -49.56 -55.23 -12.92
N GLU A 387 -49.01 -54.49 -13.89
CA GLU A 387 -48.87 -54.90 -15.30
C GLU A 387 -47.50 -55.54 -15.58
N SER A 388 -46.63 -55.63 -14.57
CA SER A 388 -45.30 -56.24 -14.70
C SER A 388 -45.38 -57.77 -14.82
N GLU A 389 -44.39 -58.40 -15.45
CA GLU A 389 -44.22 -59.87 -15.45
C GLU A 389 -44.06 -60.44 -14.03
N ASP A 390 -43.49 -59.66 -13.11
CA ASP A 390 -43.36 -60.00 -11.68
C ASP A 390 -43.84 -58.83 -10.81
N PRO A 391 -45.17 -58.73 -10.55
CA PRO A 391 -45.75 -57.64 -9.78
C PRO A 391 -45.23 -57.55 -8.35
N LEU A 392 -44.96 -58.69 -7.70
CA LEU A 392 -44.49 -58.73 -6.32
C LEU A 392 -43.09 -58.12 -6.19
N ARG A 393 -42.17 -58.50 -7.09
CA ARG A 393 -40.83 -57.92 -7.12
C ARG A 393 -40.86 -56.43 -7.47
N ALA A 394 -41.64 -56.03 -8.47
CA ALA A 394 -41.75 -54.63 -8.87
C ALA A 394 -42.29 -53.74 -7.72
N ILE A 395 -43.29 -54.22 -6.98
CA ILE A 395 -43.82 -53.51 -5.80
C ILE A 395 -42.77 -53.44 -4.69
N ALA A 396 -42.08 -54.54 -4.38
CA ALA A 396 -41.05 -54.58 -3.33
C ALA A 396 -39.88 -53.62 -3.59
N ASP A 397 -39.44 -53.51 -4.86
CA ASP A 397 -38.40 -52.58 -5.28
C ASP A 397 -38.85 -51.11 -5.06
N ILE A 398 -40.12 -50.80 -5.37
CA ILE A 398 -40.69 -49.47 -5.15
C ILE A 398 -40.87 -49.18 -3.66
N GLU A 399 -41.34 -50.14 -2.86
CA GLU A 399 -41.45 -50.01 -1.40
C GLU A 399 -40.09 -49.65 -0.77
N THR A 400 -39.02 -50.31 -1.21
CA THR A 400 -37.65 -50.06 -0.74
C THR A 400 -37.24 -48.61 -1.02
N ARG A 401 -37.44 -48.14 -2.26
CA ARG A 401 -37.12 -46.75 -2.65
C ARG A 401 -37.97 -45.71 -1.92
N LEU A 402 -39.26 -46.00 -1.70
CA LEU A 402 -40.13 -45.12 -0.91
C LEU A 402 -39.71 -45.09 0.57
N ALA A 403 -39.19 -46.20 1.13
CA ALA A 403 -38.65 -46.23 2.48
C ALA A 403 -37.34 -45.43 2.60
N GLU A 404 -36.46 -45.50 1.59
CA GLU A 404 -35.25 -44.69 1.51
C GLU A 404 -35.57 -43.19 1.47
N LEU A 405 -36.52 -42.78 0.62
CA LEU A 405 -37.00 -41.40 0.56
C LEU A 405 -37.67 -40.95 1.87
N TRP A 406 -38.29 -41.87 2.61
CA TRP A 406 -38.85 -41.56 3.93
C TRP A 406 -37.77 -41.23 4.96
N GLY A 407 -36.57 -41.81 4.84
CA GLY A 407 -35.40 -41.39 5.62
C GLY A 407 -35.05 -39.90 5.42
N MET A 408 -35.51 -39.29 4.32
CA MET A 408 -35.36 -37.88 3.99
C MET A 408 -36.68 -37.09 4.12
N ALA A 409 -37.69 -37.62 4.81
CA ALA A 409 -39.02 -37.00 4.86
C ALA A 409 -39.00 -35.56 5.38
N GLU A 410 -38.09 -35.22 6.30
CA GLU A 410 -37.97 -33.88 6.88
C GLU A 410 -37.54 -32.80 5.88
N VAL A 411 -36.93 -33.18 4.77
CA VAL A 411 -36.51 -32.25 3.69
C VAL A 411 -37.46 -32.26 2.48
N LEU A 412 -38.52 -33.07 2.51
CA LEU A 412 -39.55 -33.08 1.47
C LEU A 412 -40.60 -31.98 1.69
N ALA A 413 -41.16 -31.47 0.60
CA ALA A 413 -42.30 -30.55 0.65
C ALA A 413 -43.50 -31.23 1.31
N PRO A 414 -44.42 -30.50 1.95
CA PRO A 414 -45.61 -31.09 2.57
C PRO A 414 -46.40 -31.99 1.61
N ASP A 415 -46.59 -31.55 0.34
CA ASP A 415 -47.28 -32.35 -0.67
C ASP A 415 -46.50 -33.62 -1.06
N ALA A 416 -45.17 -33.50 -1.23
CA ALA A 416 -44.31 -34.64 -1.50
C ALA A 416 -44.31 -35.66 -0.34
N ARG A 417 -44.33 -35.22 0.93
CA ARG A 417 -44.48 -36.11 2.10
C ARG A 417 -45.81 -36.83 2.08
N ARG A 418 -46.89 -36.09 1.76
CA ARG A 418 -48.25 -36.63 1.64
C ARG A 418 -48.34 -37.68 0.54
N LYS A 419 -47.79 -37.40 -0.63
CA LYS A 419 -47.64 -38.34 -1.76
C LYS A 419 -46.78 -39.56 -1.38
N LEU A 420 -45.67 -39.35 -0.69
CA LEU A 420 -44.78 -40.41 -0.22
C LEU A 420 -45.47 -41.36 0.75
N LEU A 421 -46.18 -40.84 1.75
CA LEU A 421 -46.98 -41.61 2.69
C LEU A 421 -48.10 -42.39 1.98
N THR A 422 -48.77 -41.73 1.02
CA THR A 422 -49.80 -42.38 0.19
C THR A 422 -49.20 -43.54 -0.61
N GLY A 423 -48.04 -43.33 -1.24
CA GLY A 423 -47.31 -44.35 -1.98
C GLY A 423 -46.86 -45.54 -1.13
N ARG A 424 -46.35 -45.29 0.07
CA ARG A 424 -45.94 -46.37 0.99
C ARG A 424 -47.12 -47.23 1.42
N ILE A 425 -48.24 -46.61 1.76
CA ILE A 425 -49.47 -47.34 2.11
C ILE A 425 -50.00 -48.09 0.88
N ALA A 426 -50.01 -47.45 -0.29
CA ALA A 426 -50.48 -48.09 -1.53
C ALA A 426 -49.62 -49.30 -1.92
N ALA A 427 -48.30 -49.18 -1.86
CA ALA A 427 -47.39 -50.27 -2.20
C ALA A 427 -47.52 -51.46 -1.24
N GLY A 428 -47.59 -51.16 0.07
CA GLY A 428 -47.87 -52.15 1.11
C GLY A 428 -49.22 -52.83 0.96
N ALA A 429 -50.26 -52.07 0.68
CA ALA A 429 -51.59 -52.60 0.43
C ALA A 429 -51.62 -53.52 -0.80
N LEU A 430 -51.01 -53.11 -1.92
CA LEU A 430 -50.92 -53.94 -3.13
C LEU A 430 -50.20 -55.26 -2.86
N ARG A 431 -49.06 -55.23 -2.16
CA ARG A 431 -48.31 -56.43 -1.80
C ARG A 431 -49.12 -57.38 -0.92
N LEU A 432 -49.80 -56.85 0.11
CA LEU A 432 -50.65 -57.65 1.00
C LEU A 432 -51.87 -58.23 0.29
N PHE A 433 -52.47 -57.48 -0.65
CA PHE A 433 -53.59 -57.98 -1.44
C PHE A 433 -53.19 -59.10 -2.40
N LEU A 434 -52.00 -59.03 -3.00
CA LEU A 434 -51.44 -60.14 -3.79
C LEU A 434 -51.16 -61.38 -2.92
N ALA A 435 -50.88 -61.20 -1.64
CA ALA A 435 -50.74 -62.28 -0.65
C ALA A 435 -52.08 -62.77 -0.05
N GLY A 436 -53.22 -62.24 -0.50
CA GLY A 436 -54.56 -62.68 -0.07
C GLY A 436 -55.15 -61.96 1.14
N ALA A 437 -54.54 -60.88 1.63
CA ALA A 437 -55.06 -60.13 2.78
C ALA A 437 -56.41 -59.43 2.50
N THR A 438 -57.18 -59.23 3.55
CA THR A 438 -58.44 -58.45 3.57
C THR A 438 -58.17 -56.96 3.75
N ILE A 439 -59.18 -56.10 3.51
CA ILE A 439 -59.04 -54.64 3.70
C ILE A 439 -58.77 -54.32 5.17
N GLU A 440 -59.45 -55.01 6.08
CA GLU A 440 -59.35 -54.85 7.54
C GLU A 440 -57.94 -55.16 8.04
N GLU A 441 -57.31 -56.23 7.54
CA GLU A 441 -55.94 -56.60 7.88
C GLU A 441 -54.93 -55.55 7.40
N VAL A 442 -55.10 -55.04 6.17
CA VAL A 442 -54.25 -53.99 5.61
C VAL A 442 -54.40 -52.67 6.38
N VAL A 443 -55.63 -52.27 6.72
CA VAL A 443 -55.87 -51.05 7.52
C VAL A 443 -55.23 -51.17 8.91
N ARG A 444 -55.31 -52.34 9.56
CA ARG A 444 -54.67 -52.60 10.84
C ARG A 444 -53.15 -52.48 10.75
N GLU A 445 -52.54 -53.06 9.71
CA GLU A 445 -51.09 -53.00 9.46
C GLU A 445 -50.59 -51.57 9.29
N PHE A 446 -51.32 -50.75 8.51
CA PHE A 446 -50.90 -49.39 8.16
C PHE A 446 -51.45 -48.28 9.07
N GLY A 447 -52.06 -48.60 10.21
CA GLY A 447 -52.69 -47.62 11.11
C GLY A 447 -51.74 -46.50 11.59
N ALA A 448 -50.47 -46.83 11.86
CA ALA A 448 -49.44 -45.85 12.23
C ALA A 448 -49.13 -44.89 11.07
N LEU A 449 -48.93 -45.40 9.86
CA LEU A 449 -48.70 -44.58 8.66
C LEU A 449 -49.95 -43.76 8.28
N GLY A 450 -51.15 -44.29 8.49
CA GLY A 450 -52.41 -43.56 8.31
C GLY A 450 -52.52 -42.35 9.24
N THR A 451 -52.08 -42.47 10.49
CA THR A 451 -52.03 -41.33 11.42
C THR A 451 -51.08 -40.24 10.94
N LEU A 452 -49.90 -40.61 10.43
CA LEU A 452 -48.97 -39.65 9.83
C LEU A 452 -49.53 -39.02 8.55
N LEU A 453 -50.24 -39.79 7.72
CA LEU A 453 -50.88 -39.29 6.51
C LEU A 453 -51.97 -38.25 6.84
N ARG A 454 -52.76 -38.47 7.89
CA ARG A 454 -53.75 -37.50 8.38
C ARG A 454 -53.09 -36.20 8.84
N GLN A 455 -52.01 -36.30 9.61
CA GLN A 455 -51.22 -35.15 10.03
C GLN A 455 -50.63 -34.38 8.84
N ALA A 456 -50.31 -35.07 7.74
CA ALA A 456 -49.80 -34.49 6.50
C ALA A 456 -50.90 -33.95 5.56
N GLY A 457 -52.18 -33.98 5.94
CA GLY A 457 -53.29 -33.46 5.14
C GLY A 457 -54.00 -34.48 4.24
N GLY A 458 -53.91 -35.77 4.55
CA GLY A 458 -54.70 -36.86 3.94
C GLY A 458 -54.14 -37.44 2.65
N ALA A 459 -54.78 -38.48 2.08
CA ALA A 459 -54.28 -39.14 0.86
C ALA A 459 -54.32 -38.25 -0.40
N ALA A 460 -53.29 -38.37 -1.25
CA ALA A 460 -53.19 -37.67 -2.54
C ALA A 460 -53.16 -38.67 -3.71
N GLY A 461 -54.03 -38.48 -4.72
CA GLY A 461 -54.03 -39.33 -5.92
C GLY A 461 -54.51 -40.77 -5.71
N GLU A 462 -55.33 -41.02 -4.69
CA GLU A 462 -55.78 -42.36 -4.26
C GLU A 462 -56.45 -43.21 -5.34
N GLN A 463 -57.06 -42.57 -6.34
CA GLN A 463 -57.72 -43.24 -7.46
C GLN A 463 -56.75 -43.97 -8.40
N ALA A 464 -55.47 -43.58 -8.41
CA ALA A 464 -54.46 -44.12 -9.31
C ALA A 464 -54.05 -45.58 -8.99
N PHE A 465 -54.39 -46.09 -7.80
CA PHE A 465 -53.94 -47.40 -7.31
C PHE A 465 -55.05 -48.47 -7.28
N GLY A 466 -56.24 -48.15 -7.82
CA GLY A 466 -57.39 -49.06 -7.89
C GLY A 466 -58.29 -49.08 -6.65
N ALA A 467 -59.52 -49.60 -6.82
CA ALA A 467 -60.61 -49.45 -5.86
C ALA A 467 -60.42 -50.15 -4.49
N ARG A 468 -59.58 -51.19 -4.42
CA ARG A 468 -59.26 -51.85 -3.12
C ARG A 468 -58.31 -51.00 -2.29
N VAL A 469 -57.28 -50.42 -2.92
CA VAL A 469 -56.32 -49.52 -2.25
C VAL A 469 -57.00 -48.20 -1.87
N GLY A 470 -57.85 -47.65 -2.74
CA GLY A 470 -58.66 -46.47 -2.42
C GLY A 470 -59.48 -46.65 -1.13
N ARG A 471 -60.14 -47.80 -0.96
CA ARG A 471 -60.90 -48.12 0.27
C ARG A 471 -60.02 -48.23 1.53
N VAL A 472 -58.77 -48.69 1.40
CA VAL A 472 -57.80 -48.70 2.51
C VAL A 472 -57.44 -47.26 2.89
N LEU A 473 -57.11 -46.43 1.91
CA LEU A 473 -56.74 -45.02 2.12
C LEU A 473 -57.90 -44.22 2.74
N GLU A 474 -59.14 -44.45 2.29
CA GLU A 474 -60.35 -43.85 2.87
C GLU A 474 -60.55 -44.22 4.34
N ARG A 475 -60.30 -45.48 4.72
CA ARG A 475 -60.42 -45.93 6.11
C ARG A 475 -59.28 -45.48 7.02
N LEU A 476 -58.17 -45.03 6.45
CA LEU A 476 -57.01 -44.49 7.17
C LEU A 476 -57.04 -42.97 7.29
N ARG A 477 -57.91 -42.27 6.54
CA ARG A 477 -58.28 -40.87 6.72
C ARG A 477 -59.09 -40.67 8.00
#